data_AF-A0A848C7B9-F1
#
_entry.id   AF-A0A848C7B9-F1
#
_cell.length_a   1.000
_cell.length_b   1.000
_cell.length_c   1.000
_cell.angle_alpha   90.00
_cell.angle_beta   90.00
_cell.angle_gamma   90.00
#
_symmetry.space_group_name_H-M   'P 1'
#
loop_
_entity.id
_entity.type
_entity.pdbx_description
1 polymer ?
#
loop_
_entity_poly.entity_id
_entity_poly.type
_entity_poly.pdbx_seq_one_letter_code
_entity_poly.pdbx_strand_id
1 'polypeptide(L)'
;MALDEMAGKGWCNDFEPHLERSNGVPRGSLTRLPVAERSLTAVTEQVLTPEEAQKEAARCMACGRAFEANRTCWFCLPCEIDCPEEALTVRMPYLVR
;
A
#
# COMPACT_ATOMS: atom_id res chain seq x y z
N MET A 1 18.32 6.80 8.29
CA MET A 1 18.89 5.69 7.50
C MET A 1 18.79 6.11 6.04
N ALA A 2 19.91 6.13 5.31
CA ALA A 2 19.93 6.52 3.90
C ALA A 2 19.34 5.40 3.03
N LEU A 3 18.83 5.73 1.83
CA LEU A 3 18.27 4.74 0.90
C LEU A 3 19.27 3.63 0.57
N ASP A 4 20.54 4.00 0.40
CA ASP A 4 21.64 3.07 0.11
C ASP A 4 21.85 2.06 1.25
N GLU A 5 21.62 2.49 2.49
CA GLU A 5 21.74 1.64 3.69
C GLU A 5 20.57 0.65 3.82
N MET A 6 19.39 1.01 3.28
CA MET A 6 18.22 0.12 3.21
C MET A 6 18.34 -0.90 2.08
N ALA A 7 18.85 -0.46 0.93
CA ALA A 7 19.14 -1.33 -0.20
C ALA A 7 20.22 -2.37 0.16
N GLY A 8 21.28 -1.95 0.86
CA GLY A 8 22.32 -2.86 1.35
C GLY A 8 21.83 -3.93 2.35
N LYS A 9 20.64 -3.74 2.93
CA LYS A 9 19.97 -4.71 3.83
C LYS A 9 18.88 -5.54 3.14
N GLY A 10 18.66 -5.35 1.83
CA GLY A 10 17.60 -6.04 1.09
C GLY A 10 16.18 -5.53 1.37
N TRP A 11 16.05 -4.35 2.02
CA TRP A 11 14.75 -3.78 2.40
C TRP A 11 14.14 -2.91 1.30
N CYS A 12 14.78 -2.86 0.14
CA CYS A 12 14.36 -2.06 -1.00
C CYS A 12 14.85 -2.74 -2.27
N ASN A 13 13.93 -3.09 -3.17
CA ASN A 13 14.25 -3.62 -4.49
C ASN A 13 14.45 -2.50 -5.55
N ASP A 14 14.17 -1.25 -5.15
CA ASP A 14 14.29 0.01 -5.90
C ASP A 14 14.12 -0.12 -7.43
N PHE A 15 12.86 -0.22 -7.86
CA PHE A 15 12.50 -0.27 -9.28
C PHE A 15 12.27 1.14 -9.84
N GLU A 16 12.50 1.31 -11.14
CA GLU A 16 12.14 2.54 -11.83
C GLU A 16 10.64 2.84 -11.65
N PRO A 17 10.26 4.01 -11.11
CA PRO A 17 8.86 4.33 -10.86
C PRO A 17 8.03 4.34 -12.15
N HIS A 18 6.92 3.61 -12.15
CA HIS A 18 5.93 3.67 -13.24
C HIS A 18 5.05 4.91 -13.12
N LEU A 19 5.58 6.06 -13.52
CA LEU A 19 4.88 7.36 -13.41
C LEU A 19 3.56 7.39 -14.19
N GLU A 20 3.52 6.75 -15.37
CA GLU A 20 2.32 6.69 -16.23
C GLU A 20 1.17 5.90 -15.60
N ARG A 21 1.46 4.98 -14.68
CA ARG A 21 0.45 4.21 -13.96
C ARG A 21 -0.23 5.04 -12.88
N SER A 22 0.49 5.99 -12.28
CA SER A 22 -0.03 6.80 -11.20
C SER A 22 -1.01 7.83 -11.74
N ASN A 23 -2.28 7.70 -11.37
CA ASN A 23 -3.34 8.61 -11.79
C ASN A 23 -3.35 9.93 -10.99
N GLY A 24 -2.48 10.09 -9.98
CA GLY A 24 -2.37 11.30 -9.16
C GLY A 24 -3.62 11.65 -8.34
N VAL A 25 -4.62 10.76 -8.26
CA VAL A 25 -5.86 11.07 -7.56
C VAL A 25 -5.64 11.11 -6.03
N PRO A 26 -6.37 11.97 -5.30
CA PRO A 26 -6.36 11.96 -3.85
C PRO A 26 -6.76 10.59 -3.30
N ARG A 27 -6.23 10.24 -2.11
CA ARG A 27 -6.61 9.02 -1.41
C ARG A 27 -8.11 9.04 -1.13
N GLY A 28 -8.80 7.95 -1.45
CA GLY A 28 -10.20 7.76 -1.10
C GLY A 28 -10.41 7.70 0.42
N SER A 29 -11.61 8.08 0.88
CA SER A 29 -12.02 7.83 2.27
C SER A 29 -12.94 6.64 2.32
N LEU A 30 -12.73 5.75 3.30
CA LEU A 30 -13.72 4.73 3.61
C LEU A 30 -14.96 5.38 4.21
N THR A 31 -16.13 4.82 3.88
CA THR A 31 -17.38 5.19 4.55
C THR A 31 -17.31 4.69 5.99
N ARG A 32 -17.43 5.61 6.94
CA ARG A 32 -17.35 5.31 8.38
C ARG A 32 -18.70 5.39 9.03
N LEU A 33 -18.96 4.49 9.97
CA LEU A 33 -20.10 4.61 10.86
C LEU A 33 -19.97 5.88 11.72
N PRO A 34 -21.06 6.66 11.88
CA PRO A 34 -21.10 7.77 12.82
C PRO A 34 -20.72 7.32 14.22
N VAL A 35 -20.02 8.18 14.98
CA VAL A 35 -19.50 7.83 16.31
C VAL A 35 -20.60 7.33 17.25
N ALA A 36 -21.79 7.93 17.19
CA ALA A 36 -22.94 7.56 18.00
C ALA A 36 -23.49 6.14 17.71
N GLU A 37 -23.18 5.58 16.53
CA GLU A 37 -23.66 4.27 16.08
C GLU A 37 -22.61 3.16 16.23
N ARG A 38 -21.41 3.48 16.73
CA ARG A 38 -20.33 2.51 16.92
C ARG A 38 -20.59 1.64 18.14
N SER A 39 -20.26 0.36 18.04
CA SER A 39 -20.33 -0.60 19.15
C SER A 39 -19.13 -1.55 19.11
N LEU A 40 -18.97 -2.37 20.16
CA LEU A 40 -17.87 -3.35 20.24
C LEU A 40 -17.91 -4.41 19.13
N THR A 41 -19.05 -4.61 18.49
CA THR A 41 -19.25 -5.64 17.47
C THR A 41 -19.52 -5.07 16.08
N ALA A 42 -19.77 -3.77 15.95
CA ALA A 42 -20.05 -3.13 14.67
C ALA A 42 -18.76 -2.84 13.89
N VAL A 43 -18.76 -3.18 12.61
CA VAL A 43 -17.70 -2.78 11.67
C VAL A 43 -17.78 -1.27 11.45
N THR A 44 -16.76 -0.54 11.89
CA THR A 44 -16.78 0.94 11.88
C THR A 44 -16.43 1.56 10.54
N GLU A 45 -15.76 0.83 9.66
CA GLU A 45 -15.33 1.29 8.34
C GLU A 45 -15.76 0.26 7.28
N GLN A 46 -16.46 0.72 6.25
CA GLN A 46 -16.81 -0.12 5.13
C GLN A 46 -15.61 -0.33 4.21
N VAL A 47 -15.59 -1.47 3.51
CA VAL A 47 -14.58 -1.73 2.48
C VAL A 47 -14.87 -0.92 1.22
N LEU A 48 -13.81 -0.64 0.45
CA LEU A 48 -13.94 -0.02 -0.87
C LEU A 48 -14.77 -0.89 -1.81
N THR A 49 -15.53 -0.27 -2.71
CA THR A 49 -16.08 -0.99 -3.86
C THR A 49 -14.94 -1.46 -4.78
N PRO A 50 -15.18 -2.45 -5.67
CA PRO A 50 -14.17 -2.86 -6.64
C PRO A 50 -13.60 -1.71 -7.46
N GLU A 51 -14.43 -0.77 -7.90
CA GLU A 51 -14.01 0.40 -8.68
C GLU A 51 -13.18 1.37 -7.86
N GLU A 52 -13.56 1.61 -6.61
CA GLU A 52 -12.78 2.45 -5.69
C GLU A 52 -11.43 1.81 -5.36
N ALA A 53 -11.41 0.49 -5.12
CA ALA A 53 -10.19 -0.27 -4.89
C ALA A 53 -9.24 -0.20 -6.09
N GLN A 54 -9.76 -0.31 -7.31
CA GLN A 54 -8.96 -0.14 -8.54
C GLN A 54 -8.37 1.27 -8.64
N LYS A 55 -9.16 2.31 -8.35
CA LYS A 55 -8.69 3.71 -8.35
C LYS A 55 -7.60 3.95 -7.30
N GLU A 56 -7.77 3.39 -6.10
CA GLU A 56 -6.82 3.52 -4.99
C GLU A 56 -5.53 2.74 -5.27
N ALA A 57 -5.62 1.56 -5.91
CA ALA A 57 -4.46 0.78 -6.35
C ALA A 57 -3.68 1.44 -7.51
N ALA A 58 -4.37 2.16 -8.40
CA ALA A 58 -3.76 2.91 -9.49
C ALA A 58 -2.93 4.11 -9.02
N ARG A 59 -2.92 4.46 -7.74
CA ARG A 59 -2.02 5.50 -7.18
C ARG A 59 -0.57 5.01 -7.07
N CYS A 60 -0.36 3.69 -6.95
CA CYS A 60 0.95 3.08 -6.71
C CYS A 60 1.86 3.09 -7.94
N MET A 61 3.07 3.65 -7.79
CA MET A 61 4.10 3.70 -8.84
C MET A 61 4.93 2.41 -8.96
N ALA A 62 4.65 1.39 -8.15
CA ALA A 62 5.37 0.10 -8.17
C ALA A 62 6.91 0.21 -8.05
N CYS A 63 7.40 1.25 -7.38
CA CYS A 63 8.84 1.56 -7.26
C CYS A 63 9.65 0.63 -6.33
N GLY A 64 9.05 -0.40 -5.74
CA GLY A 64 9.80 -1.33 -4.86
C GLY A 64 10.25 -0.72 -3.52
N ARG A 65 9.71 0.46 -3.14
CA ARG A 65 10.02 1.16 -1.87
C ARG A 65 8.87 0.99 -0.87
N ALA A 66 9.19 0.45 0.31
CA ALA A 66 8.22 0.15 1.36
C ALA A 66 7.89 1.34 2.30
N PHE A 67 8.61 2.45 2.18
CA PHE A 67 8.36 3.68 2.94
C PHE A 67 7.51 4.63 2.09
N GLU A 68 6.58 5.36 2.69
CA GLU A 68 5.56 6.21 2.04
C GLU A 68 6.14 7.46 1.34
N ALA A 69 7.27 7.32 0.64
CA ALA A 69 8.05 8.37 -0.01
C ALA A 69 7.20 9.32 -0.86
N ASN A 70 6.17 8.76 -1.51
CA ASN A 70 5.35 9.46 -2.48
C ASN A 70 3.93 9.74 -1.99
N ARG A 71 3.59 9.43 -0.73
CA ARG A 71 2.21 9.57 -0.18
C ARG A 71 1.13 8.80 -0.95
N THR A 72 1.56 7.88 -1.82
CA THR A 72 0.77 6.97 -2.64
C THR A 72 1.10 5.50 -2.37
N CYS A 73 2.08 5.24 -1.50
CA CYS A 73 2.52 3.89 -1.22
C CYS A 73 1.49 3.16 -0.36
N TRP A 74 1.25 1.91 -0.73
CA TRP A 74 0.60 0.93 0.12
C TRP A 74 1.70 0.14 0.85
N PHE A 75 1.39 -0.42 2.02
CA PHE A 75 2.26 -1.38 2.69
C PHE A 75 2.30 -2.70 1.92
N CYS A 76 2.95 -2.70 0.75
CA CYS A 76 2.94 -3.85 -0.15
C CYS A 76 4.15 -4.79 0.04
N LEU A 77 5.27 -4.28 0.54
CA LEU A 77 6.53 -5.03 0.66
C LEU A 77 6.84 -5.67 2.04
N PRO A 78 6.15 -5.38 3.16
CA PRO A 78 6.51 -6.01 4.43
C PRO A 78 6.50 -7.53 4.33
N CYS A 79 5.49 -8.12 3.67
CA CYS A 79 5.39 -9.58 3.57
C CYS A 79 6.49 -10.23 2.72
N GLU A 80 7.07 -9.53 1.74
CA GLU A 80 8.22 -10.04 0.97
C GLU A 80 9.52 -9.88 1.75
N ILE A 81 9.71 -8.72 2.40
CA ILE A 81 10.90 -8.42 3.21
C ILE A 81 10.97 -9.31 4.46
N ASP A 82 9.83 -9.54 5.11
CA ASP A 82 9.74 -10.29 6.37
C ASP A 82 9.62 -11.80 6.15
N CYS A 83 9.48 -12.29 4.90
CA CYS A 83 9.32 -13.72 4.65
C CYS A 83 10.66 -14.46 4.82
N PRO A 84 10.82 -15.31 5.86
CA PRO A 84 12.10 -15.98 6.12
C PRO A 84 12.45 -17.04 5.07
N GLU A 85 11.43 -17.53 4.34
CA GLU A 85 11.58 -18.55 3.30
C GLU A 85 11.72 -17.95 1.90
N GLU A 86 11.73 -16.62 1.77
CA GLU A 86 11.79 -15.90 0.48
C GLU A 86 10.72 -16.37 -0.53
N ALA A 87 9.57 -16.82 -0.02
CA ALA A 87 8.58 -17.57 -0.80
C ALA A 87 7.68 -16.69 -1.69
N LEU A 88 7.80 -15.36 -1.60
CA LEU A 88 6.90 -14.41 -2.23
C LEU A 88 7.68 -13.31 -2.96
N THR A 89 7.19 -12.90 -4.12
CA THR A 89 7.66 -11.71 -4.83
C THR A 89 6.48 -10.78 -5.10
N VAL A 90 6.49 -9.58 -4.51
CA VAL A 90 5.43 -8.57 -4.63
C VAL A 90 5.68 -7.72 -5.87
N ARG A 91 4.97 -7.99 -6.95
CA ARG A 91 4.95 -7.07 -8.11
C ARG A 91 3.78 -6.09 -8.11
N MET A 92 2.78 -6.28 -7.23
CA MET A 92 1.60 -5.44 -7.12
C MET A 92 1.14 -5.32 -5.66
N PRO A 93 0.54 -4.17 -5.28
CA PRO A 93 0.04 -4.01 -3.92
C PRO A 93 -1.10 -4.99 -3.67
N TYR A 94 -0.96 -5.78 -2.61
CA TYR A 94 -2.10 -6.40 -1.95
C TYR A 94 -2.80 -5.33 -1.12
N LEU A 95 -4.12 -5.36 -1.13
CA LEU A 95 -4.92 -4.58 -0.20
C LEU A 95 -4.73 -5.17 1.20
N VAL A 96 -3.82 -4.62 2.00
CA VAL A 96 -3.86 -4.85 3.45
C VAL A 96 -4.96 -3.94 3.98
N ARG A 97 -5.95 -4.57 4.61
CA ARG A 97 -7.24 -4.03 5.01
C ARG A 97 -7.16 -2.72 5.78
#